data_AF-J7QNT2-F1
#
_entry.id   AF-J7QNT2-F1
#
_cell.length_a   1.000
_cell.length_b   1.000
_cell.length_c   1.000
_cell.angle_alpha   90.00
_cell.angle_beta   90.00
_cell.angle_gamma   90.00
#
_symmetry.space_group_name_H-M   'P 1'
#
loop_
_entity.id
_entity.type
_entity.pdbx_description
1 polymer ?
#
loop_
_entity_poly.entity_id
_entity_poly.type
_entity_poly.pdbx_seq_one_letter_code
_entity_poly.pdbx_strand_id
1 'polypeptide(L)'
;MTDAKLPKGDFARNLRRDMSDAERKLWSALRGHRFHGLQFRRQAPCGPYIADFLCHAAQLVIEVDGATHSTDAELARDSRRDTWFEANGFSVLRVTNAAVYAEFDGVLEMIRLRVEERLPPPQPSPALRERESDSGPDNKPRTLRR
;
A
#
# COMPACT_ATOMS: atom_id res chain seq x y z
N MET A 1 -18.06 -3.17 33.87
CA MET A 1 -17.95 -4.45 33.13
C MET A 1 -17.03 -4.18 31.95
N THR A 2 -15.92 -4.91 31.87
CA THR A 2 -14.71 -4.53 31.14
C THR A 2 -14.90 -4.54 29.62
N ASP A 3 -14.81 -3.37 28.98
CA ASP A 3 -14.65 -3.22 27.53
C ASP A 3 -13.31 -3.84 27.09
N ALA A 4 -13.34 -5.11 26.72
CA ALA A 4 -12.21 -5.75 26.06
C ALA A 4 -12.10 -5.19 24.64
N LYS A 5 -11.31 -4.12 24.49
CA LYS A 5 -10.90 -3.60 23.17
C LYS A 5 -10.20 -4.73 22.43
N LEU A 6 -10.86 -5.32 21.43
CA LEU A 6 -10.30 -6.40 20.63
C LEU A 6 -8.92 -5.97 20.09
N PRO A 7 -7.92 -6.86 20.08
CA PRO A 7 -6.65 -6.59 19.43
C PRO A 7 -6.92 -6.14 17.99
N LYS A 8 -6.26 -5.07 17.52
CA LYS A 8 -6.55 -4.50 16.18
C LYS A 8 -6.42 -5.51 15.05
N GLY A 9 -5.59 -6.54 15.22
CA GLY A 9 -5.49 -7.65 14.26
C GLY A 9 -6.77 -8.49 14.18
N ASP A 10 -7.45 -8.72 15.31
CA ASP A 10 -8.73 -9.44 15.38
C ASP A 10 -9.87 -8.59 14.81
N PHE A 11 -9.87 -7.29 15.12
CA PHE A 11 -10.85 -6.36 14.55
C PHE A 11 -10.67 -6.22 13.03
N ALA A 12 -9.45 -6.05 12.53
CA ALA A 12 -9.14 -6.04 11.10
C ALA A 12 -9.55 -7.36 10.41
N ARG A 13 -9.42 -8.50 11.09
CA ARG A 13 -9.85 -9.80 10.54
C ARG A 13 -11.36 -9.89 10.40
N ASN A 14 -12.13 -9.30 11.32
CA ASN A 14 -13.59 -9.22 11.20
C ASN A 14 -14.00 -8.28 10.06
N LEU A 15 -13.42 -7.08 9.98
CA LEU A 15 -13.68 -6.14 8.87
C LEU A 15 -13.38 -6.76 7.50
N ARG A 16 -12.37 -7.63 7.40
CA ARG A 16 -12.08 -8.37 6.16
C ARG A 16 -13.19 -9.34 5.74
N ARG A 17 -14.01 -9.82 6.67
CA ARG A 17 -15.19 -10.65 6.37
C ARG A 17 -16.38 -9.78 5.96
N ASP A 18 -16.47 -8.58 6.54
CA ASP A 18 -17.63 -7.71 6.44
C ASP A 18 -17.46 -6.53 5.46
N MET A 19 -16.48 -6.60 4.55
CA MET A 19 -16.28 -5.57 3.52
C MET A 19 -17.57 -5.27 2.75
N SER A 20 -17.76 -4.03 2.30
CA SER A 20 -18.83 -3.72 1.34
C SER A 20 -18.59 -4.36 -0.04
N ASP A 21 -19.61 -4.40 -0.89
CA ASP A 21 -19.45 -4.89 -2.27
C ASP A 21 -18.57 -3.97 -3.11
N ALA A 22 -18.58 -2.66 -2.84
CA ALA A 22 -17.67 -1.69 -3.44
C ALA A 22 -16.21 -1.99 -3.06
N GLU A 23 -15.93 -2.18 -1.77
CA GLU A 23 -14.60 -2.61 -1.30
C GLU A 23 -14.18 -3.95 -1.92
N ARG A 24 -15.08 -4.94 -1.98
CA ARG A 24 -14.79 -6.23 -2.64
C ARG A 24 -14.42 -6.05 -4.11
N LYS A 25 -15.17 -5.21 -4.84
CA LYS A 25 -14.91 -4.91 -6.26
C LYS A 25 -13.55 -4.24 -6.42
N LEU A 26 -13.26 -3.20 -5.65
CA LEU A 26 -11.97 -2.51 -5.70
C LEU A 26 -10.81 -3.43 -5.30
N TRP A 27 -10.98 -4.24 -4.25
CA TRP A 27 -9.98 -5.20 -3.82
C TRP A 27 -9.61 -6.22 -4.90
N SER A 28 -10.57 -6.64 -5.73
CA SER A 28 -10.32 -7.59 -6.82
C SER A 28 -9.30 -7.08 -7.85
N ALA A 29 -9.28 -5.76 -8.07
CA ALA A 29 -8.35 -5.06 -8.96
C ALA A 29 -7.00 -4.79 -8.27
N LEU A 30 -7.00 -4.41 -6.99
CA LEU A 30 -5.77 -4.01 -6.29
C LEU A 30 -4.91 -5.18 -5.77
N ARG A 31 -5.54 -6.34 -5.48
CA ARG A 31 -4.86 -7.45 -4.80
C ARG A 31 -3.74 -8.09 -5.59
N GLY A 32 -2.77 -8.67 -4.87
CA GLY A 32 -1.80 -9.61 -5.45
C GLY A 32 -0.90 -8.98 -6.52
N HIS A 33 -0.51 -7.72 -6.34
CA HIS A 33 0.35 -6.98 -7.27
C HIS A 33 -0.24 -6.77 -8.67
N ARG A 34 -1.57 -6.94 -8.83
CA ARG A 34 -2.27 -6.72 -10.09
C ARG A 34 -2.27 -5.26 -10.54
N PHE A 35 -2.24 -4.34 -9.59
CA PHE A 35 -2.25 -2.90 -9.86
C PHE A 35 -0.82 -2.36 -9.93
N HIS A 36 -0.29 -2.21 -11.15
CA HIS A 36 1.04 -1.67 -11.43
C HIS A 36 2.19 -2.37 -10.66
N GLY A 37 2.04 -3.66 -10.34
CA GLY A 37 3.04 -4.41 -9.57
C GLY A 37 3.11 -4.05 -8.07
N LEU A 38 2.23 -3.18 -7.58
CA LEU A 38 2.28 -2.65 -6.22
C LEU A 38 1.54 -3.52 -5.21
N GLN A 39 2.07 -3.55 -3.99
CA GLN A 39 1.41 -4.25 -2.89
C GLN A 39 0.38 -3.35 -2.20
N PHE A 40 -0.90 -3.71 -2.38
CA PHE A 40 -1.99 -3.19 -1.56
C PHE A 40 -2.37 -4.17 -0.46
N ARG A 41 -2.61 -3.64 0.73
CA ARG A 41 -3.21 -4.35 1.87
C ARG A 41 -4.63 -3.83 2.07
N ARG A 42 -5.56 -4.71 2.45
CA ARG A 42 -6.94 -4.32 2.79
C ARG A 42 -7.20 -4.40 4.29
N GLN A 43 -8.05 -3.52 4.80
CA GLN A 43 -8.39 -3.41 6.22
C GLN A 43 -7.10 -3.47 7.06
N ALA A 44 -6.19 -2.55 6.75
CA ALA A 44 -4.82 -2.55 7.19
C ALA A 44 -4.66 -1.69 8.45
N PRO A 45 -4.23 -2.28 9.59
CA PRO A 45 -3.88 -1.48 10.75
C PRO A 45 -2.77 -0.48 10.42
N CYS A 46 -3.03 0.80 10.69
CA CYS A 46 -2.08 1.89 10.51
C CYS A 46 -2.14 2.80 11.75
N GLY A 47 -1.18 2.61 12.65
CA GLY A 47 -1.16 3.29 13.96
C GLY A 47 -2.47 3.12 14.73
N PRO A 48 -3.16 4.20 15.14
CA PRO A 48 -4.44 4.14 15.86
C PRO A 48 -5.62 3.68 15.00
N TYR A 49 -5.52 3.72 13.68
CA TYR A 49 -6.62 3.52 12.75
C TYR A 49 -6.49 2.22 11.93
N ILE A 50 -7.55 1.88 11.20
CA ILE A 50 -7.56 0.86 10.17
C ILE A 50 -7.98 1.55 8.89
N ALA A 51 -7.18 1.41 7.84
CA ALA A 51 -7.47 1.90 6.50
C ALA A 51 -8.15 0.80 5.68
N ASP A 52 -9.14 1.13 4.84
CA ASP A 52 -9.77 0.16 3.94
C ASP A 52 -8.75 -0.43 2.98
N PHE A 53 -7.88 0.40 2.39
CA PHE A 53 -6.70 -0.04 1.66
C PHE A 53 -5.46 0.80 1.96
N LEU A 54 -4.30 0.14 1.89
CA LEU A 54 -3.01 0.76 2.13
C LEU A 54 -1.96 0.26 1.12
N CYS A 55 -1.34 1.21 0.39
CA CYS A 55 -0.13 0.99 -0.38
C CYS A 55 1.06 1.63 0.36
N HIS A 56 1.90 0.81 0.98
CA HIS A 56 3.07 1.31 1.71
C HIS A 56 4.09 1.98 0.80
N ALA A 57 4.31 1.46 -0.42
CA ALA A 57 5.30 1.99 -1.35
C ALA A 57 5.00 3.44 -1.77
N ALA A 58 3.71 3.78 -1.95
CA ALA A 58 3.26 5.13 -2.27
C ALA A 58 2.84 5.94 -1.02
N GLN A 59 2.97 5.36 0.18
CA GLN A 59 2.38 5.90 1.41
C GLN A 59 0.95 6.41 1.19
N LEU A 60 0.10 5.59 0.56
CA LEU A 60 -1.26 5.96 0.17
C LEU A 60 -2.28 5.12 0.91
N VAL A 61 -3.19 5.79 1.61
CA VAL A 61 -4.41 5.25 2.19
C VAL A 61 -5.57 5.51 1.23
N ILE A 62 -6.41 4.50 1.00
CA ILE A 62 -7.66 4.65 0.25
C ILE A 62 -8.80 4.25 1.19
N GLU A 63 -9.77 5.14 1.36
CA GLU A 63 -10.99 4.88 2.13
C GLU A 63 -12.18 4.86 1.16
N VAL A 64 -13.03 3.83 1.28
CA VAL A 64 -14.24 3.68 0.46
C VAL A 64 -15.42 4.15 1.29
N ASP A 65 -15.84 5.39 1.07
CA ASP A 65 -16.88 6.02 1.87
C ASP A 65 -18.29 5.62 1.38
N GLY A 66 -19.13 5.21 2.33
CA GLY A 66 -20.58 5.15 2.16
C GLY A 66 -21.18 6.53 2.41
N ALA A 67 -22.36 6.82 1.88
CA ALA A 67 -23.00 8.13 2.05
C ALA A 67 -22.99 8.59 3.52
N THR A 68 -22.34 9.73 3.78
CA THR A 68 -22.13 10.26 5.13
C THR A 68 -23.25 11.23 5.50
N HIS A 69 -24.11 10.84 6.45
CA HIS A 69 -24.86 11.80 7.26
C HIS A 69 -23.99 12.15 8.47
N SER A 70 -23.08 13.10 8.32
CA SER A 70 -22.09 13.39 9.37
C SER A 70 -22.60 14.42 10.37
N THR A 71 -22.69 14.02 11.62
CA THR A 71 -22.77 14.92 12.79
C THR A 71 -21.44 15.67 13.00
N ASP A 72 -21.45 16.79 13.72
CA ASP A 72 -20.23 17.56 14.04
C ASP A 72 -19.14 16.69 14.73
N ALA A 73 -19.56 15.72 15.53
CA ALA A 73 -18.66 14.80 16.22
C ALA A 73 -17.96 13.82 15.26
N GLU A 74 -18.62 13.42 14.18
CA GLU A 74 -18.03 12.57 13.13
C GLU A 74 -17.03 13.37 12.30
N LEU A 75 -17.37 14.59 11.90
CA LEU A 75 -16.46 15.50 11.20
C LEU A 75 -15.17 15.75 12.00
N ALA A 76 -15.29 16.00 13.31
CA ALA A 76 -14.13 16.21 14.17
C ALA A 76 -13.25 14.95 14.32
N ARG A 77 -13.85 13.75 14.32
CA ARG A 77 -13.12 12.48 14.36
C ARG A 77 -12.39 12.23 13.05
N ASP A 78 -13.05 12.47 11.92
CA ASP A 78 -12.49 12.32 10.59
C ASP A 78 -11.32 13.27 10.36
N SER A 79 -11.45 14.53 10.77
CA SER A 79 -10.35 15.50 10.71
C SER A 79 -9.13 15.03 11.51
N ARG A 80 -9.32 14.51 12.74
CA ARG A 80 -8.20 13.95 13.54
C ARG A 80 -7.56 12.74 12.90
N ARG A 81 -8.35 11.92 12.18
CA ARG A 81 -7.84 10.76 11.45
C ARG A 81 -6.95 11.22 10.29
N ASP A 82 -7.45 12.15 9.50
CA ASP A 82 -6.77 12.62 8.29
C ASP A 82 -5.47 13.36 8.67
N THR A 83 -5.51 14.25 9.67
CA THR A 83 -4.31 14.93 10.21
C THR A 83 -3.26 13.93 10.73
N TRP A 84 -3.69 12.84 11.37
CA TRP A 84 -2.74 11.82 11.84
C TRP A 84 -2.06 11.10 10.68
N PHE A 85 -2.80 10.74 9.62
CA PHE A 85 -2.22 10.11 8.44
C PHE A 85 -1.19 11.01 7.77
N GLU A 86 -1.53 12.28 7.55
CA GLU A 86 -0.63 13.27 6.96
C GLU A 86 0.64 13.45 7.78
N ALA A 87 0.51 13.59 9.10
CA ALA A 87 1.66 13.71 10.01
C ALA A 87 2.58 12.47 10.00
N ASN A 88 2.07 11.32 9.56
CA ASN A 88 2.84 10.08 9.42
C ASN A 88 3.26 9.79 7.96
N GLY A 89 3.16 10.80 7.07
CA GLY A 89 3.61 10.73 5.69
C GLY A 89 2.64 10.00 4.74
N PHE A 90 1.43 9.69 5.19
CA PHE A 90 0.41 9.09 4.34
C PHE A 90 -0.45 10.16 3.68
N SER A 91 -0.79 9.97 2.41
CA SER A 91 -1.89 10.68 1.78
C SER A 91 -3.16 9.83 1.85
N VAL A 92 -4.31 10.49 1.99
CA VAL A 92 -5.63 9.83 2.02
C VAL A 92 -6.37 10.15 0.72
N LEU A 93 -6.88 9.12 0.06
CA LEU A 93 -7.76 9.22 -1.10
C LEU A 93 -9.12 8.61 -0.75
N ARG A 94 -10.17 9.43 -0.72
CA ARG A 94 -11.54 8.96 -0.47
C ARG A 94 -12.26 8.73 -1.80
N VAL A 95 -12.89 7.57 -1.94
CA VAL A 95 -13.73 7.21 -3.08
C VAL A 95 -15.11 6.84 -2.58
N THR A 96 -16.17 7.24 -3.29
CA THR A 96 -17.53 6.89 -2.86
C THR A 96 -17.92 5.51 -3.39
N ASN A 97 -18.81 4.82 -2.67
CA ASN A 97 -19.45 3.60 -3.18
C ASN A 97 -20.07 3.80 -4.57
N ALA A 98 -20.75 4.93 -4.78
CA ALA A 98 -21.36 5.27 -6.05
C ALA A 98 -20.33 5.33 -7.20
N ALA A 99 -19.19 5.98 -6.98
CA ALA A 99 -18.11 6.06 -7.97
C ALA A 99 -17.51 4.68 -8.26
N VAL A 100 -17.32 3.82 -7.25
CA VAL A 100 -16.81 2.46 -7.45
C VAL A 100 -17.77 1.61 -8.30
N TYR A 101 -19.09 1.82 -8.16
CA TYR A 101 -20.07 1.10 -8.95
C TYR A 101 -20.21 1.66 -10.36
N ALA A 102 -20.34 2.98 -10.51
CA ALA A 102 -20.68 3.64 -11.77
C ALA A 102 -19.47 4.02 -12.64
N GLU A 103 -18.33 4.36 -12.02
CA GLU A 103 -17.18 5.00 -12.67
C GLU A 103 -15.87 4.27 -12.32
N PHE A 104 -15.91 2.94 -12.32
CA PHE A 104 -14.84 2.11 -11.78
C PHE A 104 -13.47 2.36 -12.41
N ASP A 105 -13.40 2.52 -13.74
CA ASP A 105 -12.14 2.81 -14.44
C ASP A 105 -11.60 4.20 -14.06
N GLY A 106 -12.47 5.19 -13.87
CA GLY A 106 -12.10 6.51 -13.36
C GLY A 106 -11.54 6.46 -11.94
N VAL A 107 -12.12 5.61 -11.08
CA VAL A 107 -11.57 5.35 -9.74
C VAL A 107 -10.18 4.73 -9.81
N LEU A 108 -9.97 3.74 -10.67
CA LEU A 108 -8.65 3.12 -10.85
C LEU A 108 -7.62 4.11 -11.37
N GLU A 109 -8.01 4.97 -12.32
CA GLU A 109 -7.13 6.01 -12.86
C GLU A 109 -6.75 7.05 -11.80
N MET A 110 -7.69 7.47 -10.96
CA MET A 110 -7.41 8.38 -9.85
C MET A 110 -6.42 7.76 -8.84
N ILE A 111 -6.57 6.46 -8.55
CA ILE A 111 -5.62 5.73 -7.71
C ILE A 111 -4.24 5.67 -8.38
N ARG A 112 -4.18 5.41 -9.69
CA ARG A 112 -2.93 5.36 -10.46
C ARG A 112 -2.18 6.67 -10.38
N LEU A 113 -2.86 7.79 -10.69
CA LEU A 113 -2.27 9.12 -10.64
C LEU A 113 -1.71 9.44 -9.25
N ARG A 114 -2.49 9.16 -8.20
CA ARG A 114 -2.05 9.42 -6.82
C ARG A 114 -0.86 8.54 -6.40
N VAL A 115 -0.80 7.30 -6.89
CA VAL A 115 0.34 6.43 -6.67
C VAL A 115 1.60 6.99 -7.36
N GLU A 116 1.49 7.40 -8.62
CA GLU A 116 2.62 7.91 -9.41
C GLU A 116 3.17 9.22 -8.86
N GLU A 117 2.31 10.12 -8.39
CA GLU A 117 2.69 11.35 -7.69
C GLU A 117 3.55 11.09 -6.43
N ARG A 118 3.43 9.90 -5.83
CA ARG A 118 4.00 9.57 -4.54
C ARG A 118 5.15 8.58 -4.60
N LEU A 119 5.26 7.80 -5.68
CA LEU A 119 6.39 6.91 -5.85
C LEU A 119 7.68 7.72 -6.06
N PRO A 120 8.78 7.32 -5.43
CA PRO A 120 10.07 7.90 -5.77
C PRO A 120 10.36 7.62 -7.25
N PRO A 121 11.07 8.54 -7.96
CA PRO A 121 11.49 8.27 -9.32
C PRO A 121 12.28 6.96 -9.36
N PRO A 122 12.15 6.16 -10.44
CA PRO A 122 12.86 4.90 -10.56
C PRO A 122 14.36 5.18 -10.38
N GLN A 123 14.94 4.62 -9.33
CA GLN A 123 16.38 4.72 -9.13
C GLN A 123 17.06 4.07 -10.33
N PRO A 124 18.06 4.71 -10.95
CA PRO A 124 18.82 4.05 -12.00
C PRO A 124 19.41 2.76 -11.42
N SER A 125 19.15 1.64 -12.10
CA SER A 125 19.69 0.34 -11.73
C SER A 125 21.19 0.48 -11.48
N PRO A 126 21.76 -0.13 -10.42
CA PRO A 126 23.20 -0.15 -10.27
C PRO A 126 23.76 -0.82 -11.53
N ALA A 127 24.50 -0.07 -12.35
CA ALA A 127 25.22 -0.64 -13.47
C ALA A 127 25.98 -1.85 -12.95
N LEU A 128 25.78 -3.02 -13.57
CA LEU A 128 26.51 -4.23 -13.24
C LEU A 128 27.98 -3.83 -13.12
N ARG A 129 28.52 -3.96 -11.92
CA ARG A 129 29.95 -3.85 -11.69
C ARG A 129 30.56 -4.99 -12.49
N GLU A 130 31.07 -4.67 -13.67
CA GLU A 130 31.83 -5.61 -14.50
C GLU A 130 32.87 -6.22 -13.57
N ARG A 131 32.77 -7.54 -13.37
CA ARG A 131 33.83 -8.27 -12.71
C ARG A 131 35.02 -8.16 -13.65
N GLU A 132 35.93 -7.25 -13.35
CA GLU A 132 37.28 -7.30 -13.88
C GLU A 132 37.81 -8.70 -13.57
N SER A 133 37.86 -9.54 -14.59
CA SER A 133 38.52 -10.82 -14.58
C SER A 133 40.02 -10.53 -14.50
N ASP A 134 40.53 -10.44 -13.28
CA ASP A 134 41.96 -10.42 -13.02
C ASP A 134 42.56 -11.72 -13.58
N SER A 135 43.25 -11.53 -14.70
CA SER A 135 43.92 -12.56 -15.47
C SER A 135 45.29 -12.76 -14.83
N GLY A 136 45.36 -13.59 -13.79
CA GLY A 136 46.64 -13.97 -13.17
C GLY A 136 47.52 -14.73 -14.18
N PRO A 137 48.81 -14.38 -14.34
CA PRO A 137 49.66 -15.00 -15.35
C PRO A 137 50.06 -16.42 -14.93
N ASP A 138 49.95 -17.29 -15.93
CA ASP A 138 50.44 -18.66 -16.00
C ASP A 138 51.95 -18.72 -15.68
N ASN A 139 52.36 -19.55 -14.71
CA ASN A 139 53.76 -19.97 -14.59
C ASN A 139 53.88 -21.33 -13.89
N LYS A 140 54.07 -22.39 -14.68
CA LYS A 140 54.73 -23.62 -14.21
C LYS A 140 56.22 -23.52 -14.55
N PRO A 141 57.09 -24.07 -13.69
CA PRO A 141 57.89 -25.16 -14.23
C PRO A 141 57.89 -26.42 -13.36
N ARG A 142 57.94 -27.52 -14.11
CA ARG A 142 58.01 -28.92 -13.73
C ARG A 142 59.45 -29.26 -13.34
N THR A 143 59.69 -29.85 -12.16
CA THR A 143 60.94 -30.59 -11.90
C THR A 143 60.71 -31.87 -11.11
N LEU A 144 61.18 -32.97 -11.71
CA LEU A 144 61.37 -34.33 -11.21
C LEU A 144 62.18 -34.40 -9.91
N ARG A 145 61.82 -35.31 -8.99
CA ARG A 145 62.74 -36.10 -8.14
C ARG A 145 62.07 -37.47 -7.88
N ARG A 146 62.60 -38.52 -8.51
CA ARG A 146 63.51 -39.57 -8.00
C ARG A 146 62.78 -40.67 -7.25
#